data_AF-K1RHC7-F1
#
_entry.id   AF-K1RHC7-F1
#
_cell.length_a   1.000
_cell.length_b   1.000
_cell.length_c   1.000
_cell.angle_alpha   90.00
_cell.angle_beta   90.00
_cell.angle_gamma   90.00
#
_symmetry.space_group_name_H-M   'P 1'
#
loop_
_entity.id
_entity.type
_entity.pdbx_description
1 polymer ?
#
loop_
_entity_poly.entity_id
_entity_poly.type
_entity_poly.pdbx_seq_one_letter_code
_entity_poly.pdbx_strand_id
1 'polypeptide(L)'
;MTKTSFKEREHIGNFRITALCLKWENSYIQFKICFLNSHLLSQNKTDQGVHVSQFKPPVVPTDIDPFPLFMEEGVQTILNDITGIDLKKTALLQPKKLPLKPVLRAVPDKELKRLQADSFKKERSKIEQRPPFMRARKEISRELARNPEIAPVMTNNLLFIDTSAFTRSERANKDKVVVVRDTEGTLRTATQEERDRAIQIAFPVRGRTIFPSSFFKPENLHNALQRCRYSYVLDKVCVQYDPDHPEFLRYEFTCKN
;
A
#
# COMPACT_ATOMS: atom_id res chain seq x y z
N MET A 1 -23.90 -1.63 -24.24
CA MET A 1 -23.44 -2.23 -22.96
C MET A 1 -24.66 -2.74 -22.21
N THR A 2 -25.01 -4.00 -22.42
CA THR A 2 -26.15 -4.65 -21.78
C THR A 2 -25.68 -5.30 -20.48
N LYS A 3 -26.27 -4.87 -19.35
CA LYS A 3 -26.08 -5.51 -18.04
C LYS A 3 -27.03 -6.70 -17.97
N THR A 4 -26.49 -7.91 -18.00
CA THR A 4 -27.26 -9.11 -17.67
C THR A 4 -26.81 -9.57 -16.28
N SER A 5 -27.68 -9.40 -15.28
CA SER A 5 -27.45 -9.89 -13.92
C SER A 5 -28.02 -11.30 -13.80
N PHE A 6 -27.17 -12.29 -13.59
CA PHE A 6 -27.57 -13.64 -13.19
C PHE A 6 -27.21 -13.84 -11.72
N LYS A 7 -28.16 -14.30 -10.92
CA LYS A 7 -28.04 -14.40 -9.45
C LYS A 7 -28.21 -15.85 -9.04
N GLU A 8 -27.10 -16.58 -9.00
CA GLU A 8 -27.09 -17.95 -8.50
C GLU A 8 -26.75 -17.94 -7.01
N ARG A 9 -27.47 -18.76 -6.23
CA ARG A 9 -27.31 -18.90 -4.78
C ARG A 9 -26.92 -20.33 -4.51
N GLU A 10 -25.70 -20.54 -4.04
CA GLU A 10 -25.30 -21.83 -3.47
C GLU A 10 -24.96 -21.68 -1.99
N HIS A 11 -25.32 -22.71 -1.22
CA HIS A 11 -25.08 -22.82 0.21
C HIS A 11 -23.95 -23.81 0.44
N ILE A 12 -22.83 -23.34 0.99
CA ILE A 12 -21.77 -24.19 1.53
C ILE A 12 -21.65 -23.85 3.02
N GLY A 13 -22.30 -24.64 3.88
CA GLY A 13 -22.36 -24.41 5.34
C GLY A 13 -23.10 -23.14 5.76
N ASN A 14 -22.70 -22.54 6.89
CA ASN A 14 -23.32 -21.34 7.50
C ASN A 14 -22.98 -20.02 6.77
N PHE A 15 -22.30 -20.05 5.63
CA PHE A 15 -21.84 -18.84 4.94
C PHE A 15 -22.69 -18.55 3.69
N ARG A 16 -23.12 -17.29 3.55
CA ARG A 16 -23.81 -16.77 2.37
C ARG A 16 -22.80 -16.16 1.42
N ILE A 17 -22.60 -16.77 0.27
CA ILE A 17 -21.70 -16.26 -0.78
C ILE A 17 -22.54 -15.61 -1.88
N THR A 18 -22.14 -14.42 -2.34
CA THR A 18 -22.75 -13.75 -3.51
C THR A 18 -21.72 -13.69 -4.63
N ALA A 19 -22.03 -14.25 -5.80
CA ALA A 19 -21.13 -14.25 -6.95
C ALA A 19 -21.20 -12.93 -7.72
N LEU A 20 -20.05 -12.40 -8.13
CA LEU A 20 -19.92 -11.25 -9.04
C LEU A 20 -18.97 -11.64 -10.18
N CYS A 21 -19.50 -11.75 -11.41
CA CYS A 21 -18.73 -12.14 -12.59
C CYS A 21 -18.13 -10.89 -13.26
N LEU A 22 -16.80 -10.81 -13.39
CA LEU A 22 -16.10 -9.73 -14.08
C LEU A 22 -15.19 -10.31 -15.17
N LYS A 23 -15.37 -9.83 -16.40
CA LYS A 23 -14.67 -10.28 -17.61
C LYS A 23 -13.26 -9.65 -17.69
N TRP A 24 -12.26 -10.43 -18.09
CA TRP A 24 -10.85 -10.03 -18.22
C TRP A 24 -10.35 -10.36 -19.63
N GLU A 25 -9.72 -9.40 -20.32
CA GLU A 25 -9.03 -9.61 -21.60
C GLU A 25 -7.58 -9.09 -21.47
N ASN A 26 -6.63 -10.00 -21.75
CA ASN A 26 -5.18 -9.81 -21.73
C ASN A 26 -4.66 -9.22 -23.05
N SER A 27 -3.56 -8.46 -23.01
CA SER A 27 -2.62 -8.36 -24.14
C SER A 27 -1.22 -7.91 -23.67
N TYR A 28 -0.23 -8.71 -24.09
CA TYR A 28 1.23 -8.60 -23.93
C TYR A 28 1.84 -7.47 -24.78
N ILE A 29 2.96 -6.87 -24.34
CA ILE A 29 4.05 -6.39 -25.23
C ILE A 29 5.41 -6.61 -24.53
N GLN A 30 6.31 -7.35 -25.16
CA GLN A 30 7.74 -7.43 -24.84
C GLN A 30 8.50 -6.29 -25.53
N PHE A 31 9.53 -5.73 -24.86
CA PHE A 31 10.67 -5.14 -25.56
C PHE A 31 11.99 -5.38 -24.80
N LYS A 32 12.97 -5.86 -25.54
CA LYS A 32 14.35 -6.18 -25.16
C LYS A 32 15.23 -5.05 -25.69
N ILE A 33 15.98 -4.34 -24.84
CA ILE A 33 17.11 -3.52 -25.28
C ILE A 33 18.28 -3.73 -24.32
N CYS A 34 19.34 -4.33 -24.86
CA CYS A 34 20.69 -4.35 -24.30
C CYS A 34 21.37 -3.00 -24.57
N PHE A 35 22.19 -2.51 -23.64
CA PHE A 35 23.39 -1.74 -24.01
C PHE A 35 24.51 -1.98 -22.98
N LEU A 36 25.59 -2.58 -23.47
CA LEU A 36 26.95 -2.44 -22.95
C LEU A 36 27.46 -1.05 -23.39
N ASN A 37 28.04 -0.27 -22.47
CA ASN A 37 29.48 -0.01 -22.47
C ASN A 37 29.89 0.96 -21.37
N SER A 38 30.88 0.50 -20.62
CA SER A 38 31.86 1.27 -19.86
C SER A 38 32.69 2.18 -20.78
N HIS A 39 32.99 3.41 -20.38
CA HIS A 39 34.36 3.84 -20.06
C HIS A 39 34.42 5.30 -19.57
N LEU A 40 35.26 5.50 -18.55
CA LEU A 40 36.01 6.71 -18.21
C LEU A 40 35.26 8.02 -17.95
N LEU A 41 35.34 8.49 -16.71
CA LEU A 41 36.12 9.69 -16.41
C LEU A 41 36.65 9.61 -14.98
N SER A 42 37.97 9.75 -14.87
CA SER A 42 38.78 9.62 -13.69
C SER A 42 39.01 11.00 -13.05
N GLN A 43 38.75 11.05 -11.74
CA GLN A 43 39.52 11.72 -10.68
C GLN A 43 39.62 13.26 -10.64
N ASN A 44 39.20 13.85 -9.52
CA ASN A 44 40.08 14.26 -8.40
C ASN A 44 39.38 15.30 -7.51
N LYS A 45 39.34 15.08 -6.19
CA LYS A 45 39.61 16.09 -5.14
C LYS A 45 39.45 15.53 -3.72
N THR A 46 40.61 15.24 -3.13
CA THR A 46 41.10 15.58 -1.76
C THR A 46 40.15 15.53 -0.57
N ASP A 47 40.53 14.63 0.34
CA ASP A 47 40.10 14.45 1.73
C ASP A 47 40.11 15.73 2.57
N GLN A 48 39.00 15.94 3.30
CA GLN A 48 39.05 16.36 4.71
C GLN A 48 38.19 15.39 5.51
N GLY A 49 38.87 14.49 6.22
CA GLY A 49 38.26 13.42 6.99
C GLY A 49 37.48 13.94 8.20
N VAL A 50 36.17 14.04 8.05
CA VAL A 50 35.27 13.81 9.17
C VAL A 50 35.20 12.29 9.34
N HIS A 51 35.68 11.78 10.47
CA HIS A 51 35.52 10.37 10.83
C HIS A 51 34.03 10.12 11.10
N VAL A 52 33.24 10.01 10.03
CA VAL A 52 31.90 9.41 10.07
C VAL A 52 32.17 8.00 10.53
N SER A 53 31.93 7.73 11.81
CA SER A 53 31.90 6.36 12.34
C SER A 53 31.16 5.54 11.31
N GLN A 54 31.83 4.56 10.70
CA GLN A 54 31.23 3.69 9.71
C GLN A 54 30.00 3.09 10.38
N PHE A 55 28.82 3.66 10.12
CA PHE A 55 27.57 3.08 10.54
C PHE A 55 27.45 1.85 9.67
N LYS A 56 28.05 0.76 10.14
CA LYS A 56 27.84 -0.55 9.56
C LYS A 56 26.37 -0.82 9.83
N PRO A 57 25.49 -0.77 8.82
CA PRO A 57 24.08 -1.01 9.08
C PRO A 57 24.01 -2.37 9.77
N PRO A 58 23.28 -2.48 10.89
CA PRO A 58 23.13 -3.76 11.55
C PRO A 58 22.65 -4.76 10.49
N VAL A 59 23.41 -5.85 10.32
CA VAL A 59 23.00 -6.95 9.44
C VAL A 59 21.77 -7.51 10.09
N VAL A 60 20.60 -7.04 9.64
CA VAL A 60 19.32 -7.54 10.12
C VAL A 60 19.30 -9.03 9.76
N PRO A 61 19.17 -9.94 10.74
CA PRO A 61 19.08 -11.35 10.43
C PRO A 61 17.96 -11.55 9.41
N THR A 62 18.29 -12.13 8.25
CA THR A 62 17.36 -12.32 7.13
C THR A 62 16.17 -13.21 7.47
N ASP A 63 16.15 -13.81 8.67
CA ASP A 63 15.10 -14.69 9.17
C ASP A 63 14.14 -14.05 10.18
N ILE A 64 14.48 -12.94 10.84
CA ILE A 64 13.60 -12.25 11.82
C ILE A 64 12.78 -11.12 11.18
N ASP A 65 11.44 -11.21 11.25
CA ASP A 65 10.54 -10.13 10.83
C ASP A 65 10.91 -8.82 11.56
N PRO A 66 11.20 -7.71 10.87
CA PRO A 66 11.58 -6.47 11.52
C PRO A 66 10.40 -5.79 12.25
N PHE A 67 9.17 -6.23 12.03
CA PHE A 67 7.97 -5.60 12.60
C PHE A 67 7.98 -5.49 14.14
N PRO A 68 8.29 -6.54 14.93
CA PRO A 68 8.30 -6.43 16.39
C PRO A 68 9.36 -5.46 16.91
N LEU A 69 10.53 -5.42 16.27
CA LEU A 69 11.61 -4.48 16.60
C LEU A 69 11.21 -3.05 16.27
N PHE A 70 10.54 -2.85 15.14
CA PHE A 70 10.02 -1.53 14.77
C PHE A 70 9.02 -1.02 15.80
N MET A 71 8.17 -1.89 16.36
CA MET A 71 7.14 -1.52 17.34
C MET A 71 7.64 -1.37 18.78
N GLU A 72 8.94 -1.60 19.04
CA GLU A 72 9.51 -1.42 20.37
C GLU A 72 9.43 0.04 20.82
N GLU A 73 9.08 0.27 22.08
CA GLU A 73 8.87 1.60 22.65
C GLU A 73 10.14 2.47 22.56
N GLY A 74 11.32 1.88 22.80
CA GLY A 74 12.60 2.58 22.67
C GLY A 74 12.86 3.07 21.24
N VAL A 75 12.60 2.22 20.25
CA VAL A 75 12.74 2.55 18.82
C VAL A 75 11.74 3.62 18.41
N GLN A 76 10.47 3.49 18.81
CA GLN A 76 9.44 4.49 18.51
C GLN A 76 9.74 5.85 19.15
N THR A 77 10.29 5.87 20.37
CA THR A 77 10.71 7.10 21.04
C THR A 77 11.80 7.81 20.23
N ILE A 78 12.85 7.09 19.87
CA ILE A 78 13.95 7.62 19.05
C ILE A 78 13.43 8.11 17.68
N LEU A 79 12.56 7.35 17.02
CA LEU A 79 11.97 7.74 15.74
C LEU A 79 11.13 9.02 15.85
N ASN A 80 10.40 9.18 16.94
CA ASN A 80 9.61 10.39 17.21
C ASN A 80 10.51 11.60 17.45
N ASP A 81 11.61 11.42 18.19
CA ASP A 81 12.58 12.48 18.48
C ASP A 81 13.32 12.93 17.20
N ILE A 82 13.73 11.98 16.35
CA ILE A 82 14.39 12.28 15.06
C ILE A 82 13.43 12.96 14.09
N THR A 83 12.19 12.48 14.00
CA THR A 83 11.22 13.05 13.05
C THR A 83 10.88 14.48 13.44
N GLY A 84 10.73 14.75 14.74
CA GLY A 84 10.31 16.04 15.25
C GLY A 84 8.91 16.46 14.78
N ILE A 85 8.41 17.58 15.30
CA ILE A 85 7.13 18.17 14.87
C ILE A 85 7.38 19.60 14.43
N ASP A 86 7.18 19.87 13.15
CA ASP A 86 7.20 21.23 12.58
C ASP A 86 5.81 21.59 12.04
N LEU A 87 5.04 22.33 12.85
CA LEU A 87 3.69 22.79 12.50
C LEU A 87 3.67 23.72 11.28
N LYS A 88 4.77 24.44 11.00
CA LYS A 88 4.82 25.36 9.85
C LYS A 88 4.96 24.56 8.57
N LYS A 89 5.88 23.60 8.54
CA LYS A 89 6.10 22.71 7.39
C LYS A 89 4.84 21.90 7.08
N THR A 90 4.16 21.36 8.08
CA THR A 90 2.97 20.52 7.87
C THR A 90 1.78 21.33 7.34
N ALA A 91 1.61 22.58 7.78
CA ALA A 91 0.58 23.48 7.26
C ALA A 91 0.78 23.83 5.77
N LEU A 92 2.03 23.88 5.29
CA LEU A 92 2.35 24.15 3.88
C LEU A 92 2.06 22.94 2.97
N LEU A 93 2.16 21.73 3.51
CA LEU A 93 1.98 20.49 2.75
C LEU A 93 0.52 20.12 2.53
N GLN A 94 -0.42 20.71 3.27
CA GLN A 94 -1.84 20.35 3.14
C GLN A 94 -2.46 20.92 1.85
N PRO A 95 -3.05 20.08 0.99
CA PRO A 95 -3.78 20.57 -0.17
C PRO A 95 -5.00 21.36 0.29
N LYS A 96 -4.98 22.69 0.06
CA LYS A 96 -6.11 23.58 0.38
C LYS A 96 -7.28 23.25 -0.53
N LYS A 97 -8.36 22.69 0.04
CA LYS A 97 -9.62 22.45 -0.66
C LYS A 97 -10.29 23.80 -0.96
N LEU A 98 -10.06 24.34 -2.16
CA LEU A 98 -10.49 25.67 -2.60
C LEU A 98 -10.00 26.80 -1.65
N PRO A 99 -10.00 28.07 -2.09
CA PRO A 99 -9.69 29.17 -1.20
C PRO A 99 -10.88 29.37 -0.24
N LEU A 100 -10.87 28.65 0.89
CA LEU A 100 -11.67 29.03 2.06
C LEU A 100 -11.10 30.35 2.59
N LYS A 101 -11.94 31.38 2.73
CA LYS A 101 -11.55 32.64 3.36
C LYS A 101 -11.04 32.34 4.77
N PRO A 102 -9.86 32.86 5.18
CA PRO A 102 -9.36 32.63 6.53
C PRO A 102 -10.33 33.27 7.54
N VAL A 103 -10.79 32.48 8.51
CA VAL A 103 -11.61 32.99 9.61
C VAL A 103 -10.67 33.58 10.66
N LEU A 104 -10.60 34.91 10.71
CA LEU A 104 -9.83 35.61 11.73
C LEU A 104 -10.65 35.66 13.03
N ARG A 105 -10.03 35.28 14.14
CA ARG A 105 -10.65 35.31 15.47
C ARG A 105 -9.63 35.83 16.49
N ALA A 106 -10.01 36.82 17.27
CA ALA A 106 -9.25 37.23 18.46
C ALA A 106 -9.51 36.23 19.58
N VAL A 107 -8.44 35.68 20.16
CA VAL A 107 -8.50 34.68 21.23
C VAL A 107 -7.56 35.08 22.37
N PRO A 108 -7.95 34.85 23.64
CA PRO A 108 -7.09 35.12 24.79
C PRO A 108 -5.91 34.14 24.83
N ASP A 109 -4.80 34.53 25.47
CA ASP A 109 -3.56 33.75 25.51
C ASP A 109 -3.75 32.31 26.04
N LYS A 110 -4.66 32.13 27.00
CA LYS A 110 -5.00 30.81 27.55
C LYS A 110 -5.62 29.90 26.48
N GLU A 111 -6.48 30.44 25.63
CA GLU A 111 -7.09 29.71 24.53
C GLU A 111 -6.07 29.46 23.41
N LEU A 112 -5.22 30.44 23.10
CA LEU A 112 -4.15 30.28 22.13
C LEU A 112 -3.22 29.10 22.47
N LYS A 113 -2.79 29.00 23.74
CA LYS A 113 -1.96 27.88 24.22
C LYS A 113 -2.67 26.52 24.06
N ARG A 114 -3.98 26.46 24.31
CA ARG A 114 -4.78 25.23 24.12
C ARG A 114 -4.85 24.84 22.65
N LEU A 115 -5.14 25.79 21.75
CA LEU A 115 -5.20 25.54 20.31
C LEU A 115 -3.85 25.06 19.75
N GLN A 116 -2.75 25.63 20.25
CA GLN A 116 -1.40 25.18 19.90
C GLN A 116 -1.13 23.75 20.38
N ALA A 117 -1.47 23.42 21.63
CA ALA A 117 -1.34 22.08 22.18
C ALA A 117 -2.19 21.05 21.40
N ASP A 118 -3.42 21.41 21.04
CA ASP A 118 -4.29 20.56 20.22
C ASP A 118 -3.73 20.33 18.82
N SER A 119 -3.11 21.35 18.23
CA SER A 119 -2.45 21.26 16.92
C SER A 119 -1.24 20.34 16.99
N PHE A 120 -0.43 20.46 18.04
CA PHE A 120 0.68 19.56 18.33
C PHE A 120 0.21 18.12 18.53
N LYS A 121 -0.84 17.90 19.32
CA LYS A 121 -1.40 16.56 19.57
C LYS A 121 -1.91 15.92 18.29
N LYS A 122 -2.61 16.68 17.43
CA LYS A 122 -3.07 16.20 16.13
C LYS A 122 -1.90 15.81 15.23
N GLU A 123 -0.88 16.65 15.15
CA GLU A 123 0.27 16.35 14.28
C GLU A 123 1.07 15.15 14.79
N ARG A 124 1.27 15.07 16.11
CA ARG A 124 1.88 13.90 16.76
C ARG A 124 1.12 12.61 16.43
N SER A 125 -0.21 12.64 16.51
CA SER A 125 -1.02 11.45 16.22
C SER A 125 -0.89 10.95 14.78
N LYS A 126 -0.57 11.83 13.81
CA LYS A 126 -0.31 11.43 12.42
C LYS A 126 1.07 10.76 12.27
N ILE A 127 2.08 11.28 12.98
CA ILE A 127 3.43 10.70 12.98
C ILE A 127 3.41 9.31 13.63
N GLU A 128 2.62 9.15 14.71
CA GLU A 128 2.40 7.87 15.39
C GLU A 128 1.68 6.85 14.49
N GLN A 129 0.90 7.30 13.49
CA GLN A 129 0.26 6.46 12.47
C GLN A 129 1.19 6.09 11.30
N ARG A 130 2.52 6.14 11.48
CA ARG A 130 3.49 5.76 10.46
C ARG A 130 3.23 4.32 9.98
N PRO A 131 3.34 4.04 8.67
CA PRO A 131 3.23 2.68 8.17
C PRO A 131 4.27 1.79 8.87
N PRO A 132 3.87 0.59 9.30
CA PRO A 132 4.78 -0.33 9.96
C PRO A 132 5.83 -0.87 9.00
N PHE A 133 7.08 -0.98 9.46
CA PHE A 133 8.12 -1.63 8.69
C PHE A 133 8.07 -3.15 8.91
N MET A 134 7.71 -3.89 7.87
CA MET A 134 7.52 -5.35 7.90
C MET A 134 7.99 -6.01 6.60
N ARG A 135 8.05 -7.34 6.59
CA ARG A 135 8.40 -8.10 5.38
C ARG A 135 7.28 -8.19 4.38
N ALA A 136 7.66 -8.48 3.13
CA ALA A 136 6.73 -8.83 2.08
C ALA A 136 5.94 -10.08 2.50
N ARG A 137 4.63 -10.03 2.33
CA ARG A 137 3.77 -11.21 2.48
C ARG A 137 4.15 -12.29 1.48
N LYS A 138 4.01 -13.56 1.87
CA LYS A 138 4.21 -14.71 0.99
C LYS A 138 2.96 -14.93 0.12
N GLU A 139 3.17 -15.40 -1.10
CA GLU A 139 2.07 -15.80 -1.96
C GLU A 139 1.43 -17.08 -1.42
N ILE A 140 0.11 -17.09 -1.27
CA ILE A 140 -0.64 -18.21 -0.71
C ILE A 140 -1.71 -18.63 -1.72
N SER A 141 -1.46 -19.76 -2.38
CA SER A 141 -2.46 -20.43 -3.21
C SER A 141 -2.64 -21.83 -2.68
N ARG A 142 -3.80 -22.10 -2.06
CA ARG A 142 -4.19 -23.44 -1.61
C ARG A 142 -5.40 -23.92 -2.41
N GLU A 143 -5.33 -25.15 -2.88
CA GLU A 143 -6.48 -25.85 -3.44
C GLU A 143 -7.42 -26.28 -2.30
N LEU A 144 -8.71 -26.00 -2.46
CA LEU A 144 -9.75 -26.35 -1.48
C LEU A 144 -10.55 -27.57 -1.94
N ALA A 145 -10.87 -27.64 -3.23
CA ALA A 145 -11.62 -28.74 -3.82
C ALA A 145 -11.41 -28.80 -5.33
N ARG A 146 -11.53 -29.99 -5.93
CA ARG A 146 -11.44 -30.19 -7.38
C ARG A 146 -12.64 -31.00 -7.87
N ASN A 147 -13.46 -30.38 -8.72
CA ASN A 147 -14.62 -31.05 -9.30
C ASN A 147 -14.54 -30.91 -10.84
N PRO A 148 -13.95 -31.89 -11.53
CA PRO A 148 -13.77 -31.81 -12.98
C PRO A 148 -15.10 -31.85 -13.75
N GLU A 149 -16.17 -32.34 -13.13
CA GLU A 149 -17.50 -32.46 -13.74
C GLU A 149 -18.12 -31.12 -14.14
N ILE A 150 -17.77 -30.03 -13.44
CA ILE A 150 -18.31 -28.71 -13.75
C ILE A 150 -17.46 -27.94 -14.77
N ALA A 151 -16.24 -28.41 -15.07
CA ALA A 151 -15.33 -27.74 -15.99
C ALA A 151 -15.94 -27.48 -17.38
N PRO A 152 -16.72 -28.41 -17.98
CA PRO A 152 -17.36 -28.18 -19.28
C PRO A 152 -18.38 -27.04 -19.29
N VAL A 153 -18.93 -26.66 -18.13
CA VAL A 153 -19.94 -25.59 -18.00
C VAL A 153 -19.26 -24.22 -17.74
N MET A 154 -18.02 -24.21 -17.28
CA MET A 154 -17.33 -22.98 -16.88
C MET A 154 -16.68 -22.29 -18.08
N THR A 155 -17.13 -21.07 -18.40
CA THR A 155 -16.51 -20.25 -19.45
C THR A 155 -15.41 -19.32 -18.94
N ASN A 156 -15.48 -18.89 -17.66
CA ASN A 156 -14.54 -17.94 -17.06
C ASN A 156 -14.31 -18.27 -15.59
N ASN A 157 -13.22 -17.74 -15.04
CA ASN A 157 -12.91 -17.86 -13.62
C ASN A 157 -13.91 -17.06 -12.78
N LEU A 158 -14.50 -17.70 -11.79
CA LEU A 158 -15.45 -17.07 -10.88
C LEU A 158 -14.77 -16.71 -9.56
N LEU A 159 -14.93 -15.46 -9.13
CA LEU A 159 -14.39 -14.94 -7.89
C LEU A 159 -15.52 -14.80 -6.86
N PHE A 160 -15.32 -15.40 -5.70
CA PHE A 160 -16.27 -15.36 -4.59
C PHE A 160 -15.64 -14.64 -3.40
N ILE A 161 -16.40 -13.70 -2.83
CA ILE A 161 -15.97 -12.87 -1.71
C ILE A 161 -17.00 -12.96 -0.61
N ASP A 162 -16.57 -13.19 0.62
CA ASP A 162 -17.45 -13.06 1.78
C ASP A 162 -17.76 -11.57 2.07
N THR A 163 -19.02 -11.20 1.86
CA THR A 163 -19.55 -9.84 2.12
C THR A 163 -20.25 -9.74 3.46
N SER A 164 -20.05 -10.68 4.38
CA SER A 164 -20.65 -10.66 5.71
C SER A 164 -20.48 -9.29 6.41
N ALA A 165 -21.62 -8.74 6.85
CA ALA A 165 -21.72 -7.35 7.32
C ALA A 165 -21.08 -7.12 8.70
N PHE A 166 -20.87 -8.17 9.48
CA PHE A 166 -20.29 -8.11 10.83
C PHE A 166 -18.81 -7.70 10.82
N THR A 167 -18.17 -7.77 9.65
CA THR A 167 -16.72 -7.70 9.45
C THR A 167 -16.41 -6.51 8.54
N ARG A 168 -16.98 -5.33 8.84
CA ARG A 168 -16.90 -4.11 7.99
C ARG A 168 -15.75 -3.16 8.38
N SER A 169 -14.96 -3.47 9.41
CA SER A 169 -13.77 -2.69 9.71
C SER A 169 -12.66 -2.99 8.69
N GLU A 170 -11.78 -2.02 8.44
CA GLU A 170 -10.66 -2.19 7.51
C GLU A 170 -9.71 -3.32 7.95
N ARG A 171 -9.53 -3.48 9.27
CA ARG A 171 -8.80 -4.60 9.87
C ARG A 171 -9.49 -5.94 9.58
N ALA A 172 -10.82 -5.95 9.61
CA ALA A 172 -11.64 -7.11 9.28
C ALA A 172 -11.58 -7.50 7.79
N ASN A 173 -11.25 -6.57 6.88
CA ASN A 173 -11.06 -6.92 5.46
C ASN A 173 -9.92 -7.91 5.25
N LYS A 174 -8.87 -7.86 6.10
CA LYS A 174 -7.74 -8.78 6.04
C LYS A 174 -8.12 -10.23 6.35
N ASP A 175 -9.20 -10.46 7.07
CA ASP A 175 -9.64 -11.80 7.48
C ASP A 175 -10.74 -12.37 6.57
N LYS A 176 -11.23 -11.61 5.57
CA LYS A 176 -12.31 -12.06 4.68
C LYS A 176 -11.89 -13.25 3.83
N VAL A 177 -12.80 -14.19 3.61
CA VAL A 177 -12.52 -15.32 2.72
C VAL A 177 -12.74 -14.89 1.28
N VAL A 178 -11.74 -15.12 0.44
CA VAL A 178 -11.80 -14.88 -1.02
C VAL A 178 -11.31 -16.13 -1.72
N VAL A 179 -12.16 -16.70 -2.57
CA VAL A 179 -11.87 -17.94 -3.30
C VAL A 179 -12.15 -17.76 -4.79
N VAL A 180 -11.40 -18.49 -5.61
CA VAL A 180 -11.51 -18.48 -7.06
C VAL A 180 -11.86 -19.89 -7.52
N ARG A 181 -12.86 -19.99 -8.38
CA ARG A 181 -13.17 -21.21 -9.13
C ARG A 181 -12.62 -21.06 -10.53
N ASP A 182 -11.66 -21.90 -10.86
CA ASP A 182 -10.99 -21.93 -12.16
C ASP A 182 -11.84 -22.66 -13.21
N THR A 183 -11.56 -22.44 -14.49
CA THR A 183 -12.24 -23.14 -15.59
C THR A 183 -12.07 -24.66 -15.53
N GLU A 184 -10.97 -25.14 -14.96
CA GLU A 184 -10.69 -26.56 -14.73
C GLU A 184 -11.56 -27.21 -13.64
N GLY A 185 -12.51 -26.46 -13.06
CA GLY A 185 -13.37 -26.95 -11.98
C GLY A 185 -12.66 -27.04 -10.62
N THR A 186 -11.51 -26.38 -10.47
CA THR A 186 -10.74 -26.33 -9.22
C THR A 186 -11.14 -25.09 -8.41
N LEU A 187 -11.52 -25.28 -7.14
CA LEU A 187 -11.73 -24.20 -6.17
C LEU A 187 -10.45 -24.01 -5.37
N ARG A 188 -9.86 -22.83 -5.46
CA ARG A 188 -8.65 -22.44 -4.74
C ARG A 188 -8.85 -21.14 -3.98
N THR A 189 -7.95 -20.82 -3.06
CA THR A 189 -7.87 -19.45 -2.55
C THR A 189 -7.43 -18.48 -3.64
N ALA A 190 -7.91 -17.25 -3.57
CA ALA A 190 -7.40 -16.18 -4.40
C ALA A 190 -5.92 -15.92 -4.06
N THR A 191 -5.15 -15.60 -5.10
CA THR A 191 -3.82 -15.00 -4.94
C THR A 191 -3.91 -13.68 -4.18
N GLN A 192 -2.81 -13.20 -3.61
CA GLN A 192 -2.84 -11.96 -2.83
C GLN A 192 -3.25 -10.75 -3.69
N GLU A 193 -2.80 -10.68 -4.95
CA GLU A 193 -3.21 -9.60 -5.84
C GLU A 193 -4.68 -9.73 -6.28
N GLU A 194 -5.17 -10.95 -6.55
CA GLU A 194 -6.61 -11.16 -6.82
C GLU A 194 -7.46 -10.72 -5.63
N ARG A 195 -7.03 -11.08 -4.41
CA ARG A 195 -7.67 -10.72 -3.15
C ARG A 195 -7.73 -9.20 -2.95
N ASP A 196 -6.61 -8.49 -3.11
CA ASP A 196 -6.58 -7.04 -2.92
C ASP A 196 -7.53 -6.32 -3.88
N ARG A 197 -7.55 -6.75 -5.15
CA ARG A 197 -8.50 -6.22 -6.14
C ARG A 197 -9.95 -6.54 -5.78
N ALA A 198 -10.21 -7.78 -5.38
CA ALA A 198 -11.52 -8.27 -4.95
C ALA A 198 -12.08 -7.41 -3.79
N ILE A 199 -11.26 -7.22 -2.76
CA ILE A 199 -11.60 -6.43 -1.58
C ILE A 199 -11.85 -4.98 -1.97
N GLN A 200 -11.00 -4.37 -2.81
CA GLN A 200 -11.21 -2.98 -3.23
C GLN A 200 -12.51 -2.80 -4.05
N ILE A 201 -12.94 -3.81 -4.81
CA ILE A 201 -14.23 -3.79 -5.53
C ILE A 201 -15.41 -3.87 -4.55
N ALA A 202 -15.34 -4.78 -3.58
CA ALA A 202 -16.43 -4.99 -2.61
C ALA A 202 -16.48 -3.89 -1.53
N PHE A 203 -15.32 -3.38 -1.11
CA PHE A 203 -15.09 -2.44 -0.01
C PHE A 203 -14.11 -1.34 -0.45
N PRO A 204 -14.56 -0.36 -1.24
CA PRO A 204 -13.67 0.64 -1.81
C PRO A 204 -13.07 1.57 -0.74
N VAL A 205 -11.75 1.55 -0.63
CA VAL A 205 -10.98 2.54 0.14
C VAL A 205 -10.77 3.80 -0.68
N ARG A 206 -10.98 4.97 -0.07
CA ARG A 206 -10.86 6.26 -0.75
C ARG A 206 -9.43 6.50 -1.22
N GLY A 207 -9.26 6.74 -2.52
CA GLY A 207 -7.97 7.07 -3.13
C GLY A 207 -7.16 5.87 -3.62
N ARG A 208 -7.53 4.64 -3.22
CA ARG A 208 -6.97 3.39 -3.74
C ARG A 208 -7.65 3.03 -5.06
N THR A 209 -6.87 2.70 -6.08
CA THR A 209 -7.39 2.26 -7.38
C THR A 209 -7.23 0.76 -7.55
N ILE A 210 -8.13 0.10 -8.29
CA ILE A 210 -8.07 -1.36 -8.53
C ILE A 210 -6.81 -1.70 -9.35
N PHE A 211 -6.56 -0.90 -10.38
CA PHE A 211 -5.33 -0.97 -11.17
C PHE A 211 -4.39 0.14 -10.72
N PRO A 212 -3.07 -0.12 -10.61
CA PRO A 212 -2.11 0.92 -10.31
C PRO A 212 -2.22 2.09 -11.28
N SER A 213 -2.22 3.31 -10.74
CA SER A 213 -2.22 4.54 -11.56
C SER A 213 -1.00 4.58 -12.49
N SER A 214 -1.14 5.26 -13.64
CA SER A 214 -0.03 5.56 -14.54
C SER A 214 1.14 6.29 -13.87
N PHE A 215 0.90 6.92 -12.72
CA PHE A 215 1.93 7.50 -11.85
C PHE A 215 3.03 6.50 -11.46
N PHE A 216 2.68 5.23 -11.25
CA PHE A 216 3.61 4.18 -10.83
C PHE A 216 4.50 3.64 -11.95
N LYS A 217 4.33 4.13 -13.19
CA LYS A 217 5.25 3.83 -14.29
C LYS A 217 6.63 4.41 -13.98
N PRO A 218 7.72 3.70 -14.35
CA PRO A 218 9.08 4.09 -13.97
C PRO A 218 9.45 5.50 -14.44
N GLU A 219 9.01 5.90 -15.63
CA GLU A 219 9.24 7.23 -16.20
C GLU A 219 8.66 8.36 -15.34
N ASN A 220 7.38 8.22 -14.95
CA ASN A 220 6.66 9.21 -14.15
C ASN A 220 7.20 9.27 -12.72
N LEU A 221 7.56 8.12 -12.17
CA LEU A 221 8.19 8.03 -10.85
C LEU A 221 9.55 8.72 -10.85
N HIS A 222 10.40 8.43 -11.84
CA HIS A 222 11.71 9.07 -11.96
C HIS A 222 11.60 10.60 -12.06
N ASN A 223 10.64 11.09 -12.85
CA ASN A 223 10.38 12.53 -12.94
C ASN A 223 9.95 13.15 -11.60
N ALA A 224 9.14 12.43 -10.80
CA ALA A 224 8.72 12.89 -9.49
C ALA A 224 9.89 12.94 -8.48
N LEU A 225 10.78 11.93 -8.53
CA LEU A 225 11.97 11.85 -7.69
C LEU A 225 12.98 12.95 -8.05
N GLN A 226 13.23 13.20 -9.34
CA GLN A 226 14.08 14.31 -9.81
C GLN A 226 13.58 15.69 -9.35
N ARG A 227 12.27 15.84 -9.15
CA ARG A 227 11.64 17.06 -8.63
C ARG A 227 11.58 17.12 -7.10
N CYS A 228 12.29 16.22 -6.42
CA CYS A 228 12.34 16.10 -4.96
C CYS A 228 10.96 15.92 -4.28
N ARG A 229 9.99 15.31 -4.97
CA ARG A 229 8.62 15.12 -4.45
C ARG A 229 8.46 13.79 -3.70
N TYR A 230 9.40 13.47 -2.81
CA TYR A 230 9.43 12.19 -2.10
C TYR A 230 8.20 11.96 -1.21
N SER A 231 7.77 12.98 -0.45
CA SER A 231 6.58 12.86 0.41
C SER A 231 5.31 12.52 -0.39
N TYR A 232 5.14 13.15 -1.55
CA TYR A 232 4.00 12.89 -2.43
C TYR A 232 4.00 11.46 -2.96
N VAL A 233 5.18 10.93 -3.32
CA VAL A 233 5.32 9.53 -3.77
C VAL A 233 4.94 8.58 -2.63
N LEU A 234 5.49 8.79 -1.43
CA LEU A 234 5.22 7.95 -0.26
C LEU A 234 3.74 7.98 0.14
N ASP A 235 3.12 9.17 0.16
CA ASP A 235 1.69 9.32 0.43
C ASP A 235 0.83 8.52 -0.57
N LYS A 236 1.22 8.54 -1.86
CA LYS A 236 0.52 7.76 -2.90
C LYS A 236 0.71 6.26 -2.74
N VAL A 237 1.90 5.82 -2.37
CA VAL A 237 2.21 4.41 -2.12
C VAL A 237 1.40 3.89 -0.93
N CYS A 238 1.36 4.63 0.19
CA CYS A 238 0.60 4.28 1.40
C CYS A 238 -0.91 4.17 1.15
N VAL A 239 -1.46 4.93 0.21
CA VAL A 239 -2.89 4.83 -0.16
C VAL A 239 -3.14 3.66 -1.11
N GLN A 240 -2.20 3.34 -1.99
CA GLN A 240 -2.40 2.35 -3.04
C GLN A 240 -2.16 0.92 -2.57
N TYR A 241 -1.16 0.70 -1.75
CA TYR A 241 -0.69 -0.62 -1.33
C TYR A 241 -0.67 -0.75 0.18
N ASP A 242 -0.91 -1.98 0.65
CA ASP A 242 -0.73 -2.34 2.05
C ASP A 242 0.78 -2.44 2.38
N PRO A 243 1.19 -2.23 3.65
CA PRO A 243 2.61 -2.18 4.05
C PRO A 243 3.37 -3.51 3.86
N ASP A 244 2.66 -4.62 3.76
CA ASP A 244 3.20 -5.97 3.49
C ASP A 244 3.26 -6.30 1.98
N HIS A 245 2.77 -5.42 1.10
CA HIS A 245 2.74 -5.66 -0.33
C HIS A 245 4.16 -5.54 -0.93
N PRO A 246 4.60 -6.43 -1.84
CA PRO A 246 5.94 -6.38 -2.42
C PRO A 246 6.26 -5.05 -3.11
N GLU A 247 5.33 -4.49 -3.90
CA GLU A 247 5.50 -3.17 -4.50
C GLU A 247 5.63 -2.03 -3.48
N PHE A 248 4.97 -2.10 -2.32
CA PHE A 248 5.11 -1.08 -1.27
C PHE A 248 6.58 -0.98 -0.84
N LEU A 249 7.17 -2.13 -0.50
CA LEU A 249 8.56 -2.23 -0.07
C LEU A 249 9.52 -1.80 -1.18
N ARG A 250 9.25 -2.21 -2.42
CA ARG A 250 10.05 -1.80 -3.59
C ARG A 250 10.12 -0.27 -3.72
N TYR A 251 8.99 0.43 -3.61
CA TYR A 251 8.98 1.89 -3.69
C TYR A 251 9.64 2.55 -2.47
N GLU A 252 9.47 1.99 -1.28
CA GLU A 252 10.13 2.47 -0.07
C GLU A 252 11.66 2.42 -0.20
N PHE A 253 12.21 1.31 -0.71
CA PHE A 253 13.65 1.18 -0.95
C PHE A 253 14.13 2.06 -2.11
N THR A 254 13.31 2.22 -3.16
CA THR A 254 13.68 3.05 -4.32
C THR A 254 13.78 4.53 -3.94
N CYS A 255 12.95 5.02 -3.03
CA CYS A 255 13.00 6.42 -2.59
C CYS A 255 14.17 6.73 -1.62
N LYS A 256 14.91 5.71 -1.15
CA LYS A 256 16.05 5.87 -0.23
C LYS A 256 17.40 6.07 -0.94
N ASN A 257 17.50 5.74 -2.23
CA ASN A 257 18.70 5.90 -3.06
C ASN A 257 18.57 7.12 -3.98
#